data_AF-H5YI79-F1
#
_entry.id   AF-H5YI79-F1
#
_cell.length_a   1.000
_cell.length_b   1.000
_cell.length_c   1.000
_cell.angle_alpha   90.00
_cell.angle_beta   90.00
_cell.angle_gamma   90.00
#
_symmetry.space_group_name_H-M   'P 1'
#
loop_
_entity.id
_entity.type
_entity.pdbx_description
1 polymer ?
#
loop_
_entity_poly.entity_id
_entity_poly.type
_entity_poly.pdbx_seq_one_letter_code
_entity_poly.pdbx_strand_id
1 'polypeptide(L)'
;MPNEEMGSRALPQPAGIHNRAVLVVVGSFLLFVGAAIAGMLLFLNTQAPGAFTPRAERRFPSPELQTFPEADLTRFEAAQRARLTAYAWVDRDHNIASIPIDEAMQLVAGRGDQAYDALQPTPAPPPGASGGNP
;
A
#
# COMPACT_ATOMS: atom_id res chain seq x y z
N MET A 1 -62.49 -59.57 -51.91
CA MET A 1 -62.04 -58.19 -51.66
C MET A 1 -61.46 -58.15 -50.25
N PRO A 2 -60.13 -58.06 -50.06
CA PRO A 2 -59.53 -57.80 -48.75
C PRO A 2 -59.34 -56.30 -48.54
N ASN A 3 -59.69 -55.83 -47.36
CA ASN A 3 -59.61 -54.44 -46.92
C ASN A 3 -58.84 -54.40 -45.61
N GLU A 4 -57.51 -54.30 -45.70
CA GLU A 4 -56.58 -54.11 -44.59
C GLU A 4 -55.84 -52.79 -44.78
N GLU A 5 -56.57 -51.68 -44.65
CA GLU A 5 -55.97 -50.47 -44.11
C GLU A 5 -56.09 -50.54 -42.60
N MET A 6 -54.98 -50.37 -41.87
CA MET A 6 -54.85 -49.41 -40.77
C MET A 6 -53.49 -49.59 -40.10
N GLY A 7 -52.54 -48.78 -40.55
CA GLY A 7 -51.25 -48.62 -39.91
C GLY A 7 -51.42 -48.26 -38.43
N SER A 8 -50.73 -49.02 -37.59
CA SER A 8 -50.49 -48.73 -36.18
C SER A 8 -49.66 -47.44 -36.07
N ARG A 9 -50.36 -46.30 -36.08
CA ARG A 9 -49.77 -44.97 -35.90
C ARG A 9 -49.14 -44.89 -34.50
N ALA A 10 -47.84 -44.61 -34.47
CA ALA A 10 -47.15 -44.14 -33.28
C ALA A 10 -47.88 -42.92 -32.70
N LEU A 11 -48.24 -42.96 -31.42
CA LEU A 11 -48.81 -41.83 -30.70
C LEU A 11 -47.73 -40.74 -30.54
N PRO A 12 -47.92 -39.52 -31.06
CA PRO A 12 -47.04 -38.41 -30.74
C PRO A 12 -47.26 -37.99 -29.28
N GLN A 13 -46.19 -38.00 -28.47
CA GLN A 13 -46.23 -37.44 -27.12
C GLN A 13 -46.51 -35.93 -27.21
N PRO A 14 -47.53 -35.39 -26.52
CA PRO A 14 -47.79 -33.96 -26.54
C PRO A 14 -46.75 -33.23 -25.67
N ALA A 15 -45.89 -32.45 -26.31
CA ALA A 15 -44.95 -31.56 -25.62
C ALA A 15 -45.71 -30.35 -25.02
N GLY A 16 -46.19 -30.49 -23.78
CA GLY A 16 -46.91 -29.45 -23.04
C GLY A 16 -46.01 -28.38 -22.39
N ILE A 17 -45.01 -27.86 -23.10
CA ILE A 17 -44.17 -26.76 -22.61
C ILE A 17 -44.81 -25.45 -23.07
N HIS A 18 -45.32 -24.66 -22.11
CA HIS A 18 -45.86 -23.33 -22.40
C HIS A 18 -44.70 -22.38 -22.70
N ASN A 19 -44.28 -22.29 -23.97
CA ASN A 19 -43.16 -21.45 -24.42
C ASN A 19 -43.22 -20.00 -23.89
N ARG A 20 -44.43 -19.45 -23.75
CA ARG A 20 -44.68 -18.14 -23.12
C ARG A 20 -44.17 -18.06 -21.67
N ALA A 21 -44.38 -19.10 -20.86
CA ALA A 21 -43.92 -19.15 -19.48
C ALA A 21 -42.40 -19.23 -19.43
N VAL A 22 -41.79 -20.02 -20.33
CA VAL A 22 -40.33 -20.09 -20.47
C VAL A 22 -39.74 -18.72 -20.83
N LEU A 23 -40.34 -18.02 -21.80
CA LEU A 23 -39.89 -16.68 -22.22
C LEU A 23 -40.03 -15.65 -21.09
N VAL A 24 -41.11 -15.69 -20.31
CA VAL A 24 -41.28 -14.79 -19.16
C VAL A 24 -40.23 -15.08 -18.08
N VAL A 25 -39.95 -16.35 -17.79
CA VAL A 25 -38.92 -16.73 -16.80
C VAL A 25 -37.54 -16.27 -17.27
N VAL A 26 -37.16 -16.59 -18.51
CA VAL A 26 -35.87 -16.14 -19.08
C VAL A 26 -35.78 -14.62 -19.12
N GLY A 27 -36.84 -13.93 -19.52
CA GLY A 27 -36.89 -12.47 -19.54
C GLY A 27 -36.70 -11.86 -18.16
N SER A 28 -37.39 -12.39 -17.14
CA SER A 28 -37.26 -11.94 -15.75
C SER A 28 -35.85 -12.19 -15.19
N PHE A 29 -35.25 -13.32 -15.54
CA PHE A 29 -33.90 -13.66 -15.13
C PHE A 29 -32.86 -12.72 -15.76
N LEU A 30 -32.96 -12.46 -17.06
CA LEU A 30 -32.07 -11.51 -17.75
C LEU A 30 -32.22 -10.10 -17.20
N LEU A 31 -33.46 -9.67 -16.91
CA LEU A 31 -33.73 -8.37 -16.31
C LEU A 31 -33.11 -8.27 -14.91
N PHE A 32 -33.26 -9.31 -14.08
CA PHE A 32 -32.66 -9.37 -12.75
C PHE A 32 -31.13 -9.29 -12.81
N VAL A 33 -30.50 -10.08 -13.70
CA VAL A 33 -29.04 -10.06 -13.89
C VAL A 33 -28.57 -8.69 -14.37
N GLY A 34 -29.27 -8.10 -15.34
CA GLY A 34 -28.97 -6.76 -15.83
C GLY A 34 -29.07 -5.69 -14.75
N ALA A 35 -30.13 -5.74 -13.93
CA ALA A 35 -30.32 -4.82 -12.81
C ALA A 35 -29.25 -5.00 -11.73
N ALA A 36 -28.85 -6.23 -11.42
CA ALA A 36 -27.78 -6.53 -10.47
C ALA A 36 -26.42 -6.00 -10.96
N ILE A 37 -26.09 -6.22 -12.24
CA ILE A 37 -24.87 -5.68 -12.85
C ILE A 37 -24.90 -4.16 -12.86
N ALA A 38 -26.02 -3.54 -13.27
CA ALA A 38 -26.15 -2.09 -13.29
C ALA A 38 -26.00 -1.49 -11.88
N GLY A 39 -26.66 -2.06 -10.87
CA GLY A 39 -26.51 -1.65 -9.47
C GLY A 39 -25.07 -1.77 -8.97
N MET A 40 -24.40 -2.88 -9.28
CA MET A 40 -22.99 -3.09 -8.96
C MET A 40 -22.08 -2.06 -9.65
N LEU A 41 -22.29 -1.78 -10.93
CA LEU A 41 -21.49 -0.80 -11.67
C LEU A 41 -21.72 0.63 -11.17
N LEU A 42 -22.95 0.98 -10.81
CA LEU A 42 -23.26 2.27 -10.19
C LEU A 42 -22.62 2.41 -8.79
N PHE A 43 -22.65 1.34 -7.99
CA PHE A 43 -21.97 1.28 -6.69
C PHE A 43 -20.46 1.43 -6.84
N LEU A 44 -19.83 0.70 -7.77
CA LEU A 44 -18.39 0.81 -8.04
C LEU A 44 -18.02 2.21 -8.54
N ASN A 45 -18.82 2.81 -9.43
CA ASN A 45 -18.56 4.14 -9.95
C ASN A 45 -18.68 5.25 -8.87
N THR A 46 -19.59 5.09 -7.91
CA THR A 46 -19.80 6.07 -6.83
C THR A 46 -18.79 5.91 -5.69
N GLN A 47 -18.46 4.68 -5.29
CA GLN A 47 -17.55 4.44 -4.16
C GLN A 47 -16.07 4.33 -4.55
N ALA A 48 -15.77 3.93 -5.78
CA ALA A 48 -14.40 3.79 -6.27
C ALA A 48 -14.24 4.40 -7.67
N PRO A 49 -14.27 5.74 -7.79
CA PRO A 49 -13.98 6.42 -9.05
C PRO A 49 -12.60 5.96 -9.54
N GLY A 50 -12.55 5.25 -10.66
CA GLY A 50 -11.30 4.69 -11.22
C GLY A 50 -11.05 3.20 -10.94
N ALA A 51 -11.99 2.45 -10.37
CA ALA A 51 -11.86 0.99 -10.22
C ALA A 51 -11.57 0.24 -11.54
N PHE A 52 -12.01 0.80 -12.66
CA PHE A 52 -11.78 0.27 -14.02
C PHE A 52 -10.76 1.06 -14.83
N THR A 53 -10.15 2.11 -14.26
CA THR A 53 -9.02 2.77 -14.93
C THR A 53 -7.80 1.89 -14.74
N PRO A 54 -7.11 1.45 -15.81
CA PRO A 54 -5.80 0.85 -15.67
C PRO A 54 -4.96 1.85 -14.88
N ARG A 55 -4.50 1.43 -13.69
CA ARG A 55 -3.61 2.24 -12.87
C ARG A 55 -2.46 2.63 -13.79
N ALA A 56 -2.38 3.91 -14.16
CA ALA A 56 -1.32 4.41 -15.02
C ALA A 56 -0.04 3.77 -14.49
N GLU A 57 0.57 2.91 -15.30
CA GLU A 57 1.84 2.29 -14.95
C GLU A 57 2.70 3.46 -14.53
N ARG A 58 3.00 3.55 -13.23
CA ARG A 58 4.00 4.49 -12.77
C ARG A 58 5.24 4.01 -13.48
N ARG A 59 5.51 4.62 -14.63
CA ARG A 59 6.74 4.45 -15.38
C ARG A 59 7.78 4.93 -14.39
N PHE A 60 8.34 4.00 -13.63
CA PHE A 60 9.49 4.31 -12.80
C PHE A 60 10.48 4.96 -13.76
N PRO A 61 10.98 6.16 -13.45
CA PRO A 61 11.98 6.78 -14.30
C PRO A 61 13.06 5.72 -14.54
N SER A 62 13.38 5.47 -15.80
CA SER A 62 14.44 4.54 -16.15
C SER A 62 15.67 4.92 -15.33
N PRO A 63 16.41 3.97 -14.74
CA PRO A 63 17.58 4.29 -13.93
C PRO A 63 18.54 5.13 -14.79
N GLU A 64 18.59 6.44 -14.53
CA GLU A 64 19.49 7.34 -15.23
C GLU A 64 20.89 7.11 -14.68
N LEU A 65 21.84 6.87 -15.58
CA LEU A 65 23.24 6.73 -15.21
C LEU A 65 23.74 8.09 -14.74
N GLN A 66 24.21 8.18 -13.49
CA GLN A 66 24.81 9.38 -12.93
C GLN A 66 25.93 9.87 -13.85
N THR A 67 25.75 11.06 -14.43
CA THR A 67 26.62 11.55 -15.53
C THR A 67 28.00 11.98 -15.04
N PHE A 68 28.10 12.43 -13.78
CA PHE A 68 29.34 12.94 -13.18
C PHE A 68 29.52 12.44 -11.74
N PRO A 69 29.80 11.13 -11.54
CA PRO A 69 29.91 10.54 -10.21
C PRO A 69 30.99 11.21 -9.33
N GLU A 70 32.10 11.65 -9.94
CA GLU A 70 33.22 12.29 -9.21
C GLU A 70 32.82 13.64 -8.56
N ALA A 71 32.04 14.45 -9.27
CA ALA A 71 31.61 15.76 -8.78
C ALA A 71 30.61 15.61 -7.62
N ASP A 72 29.70 14.64 -7.74
CA ASP A 72 28.73 14.33 -6.70
C ASP A 72 29.41 13.73 -5.46
N LEU A 73 30.41 12.88 -5.64
CA LEU A 73 31.23 12.35 -4.53
C LEU A 73 31.95 13.48 -3.81
N THR A 74 32.63 14.37 -4.54
CA THR A 74 33.33 15.52 -3.95
C THR A 74 32.39 16.40 -3.13
N ARG A 75 31.20 16.67 -3.66
CA ARG A 75 30.17 17.46 -2.95
C ARG A 75 29.68 16.75 -1.70
N PHE A 76 29.48 15.44 -1.77
CA PHE A 76 29.06 14.63 -0.63
C PHE A 76 30.13 14.63 0.47
N GLU A 77 31.38 14.38 0.11
CA GLU A 77 32.52 14.41 1.04
C GLU A 77 32.68 15.78 1.70
N ALA A 78 32.57 16.87 0.93
CA ALA A 78 32.62 18.23 1.48
C ALA A 78 31.50 18.49 2.49
N ALA A 79 30.28 18.03 2.20
CA ALA A 79 29.15 18.17 3.11
C ALA A 79 29.33 17.35 4.40
N GLN A 80 29.88 16.13 4.30
CA GLN A 80 30.20 15.31 5.47
C GLN A 80 31.31 15.96 6.31
N ARG A 81 32.39 16.43 5.66
CA ARG A 81 33.49 17.09 6.36
C ARG A 81 33.00 18.34 7.10
N ALA A 82 32.17 19.15 6.47
CA ALA A 82 31.59 20.35 7.11
C ALA A 82 30.81 20.02 8.38
N ARG A 83 30.08 18.90 8.42
CA ARG A 83 29.36 18.46 9.63
C ARG A 83 30.31 17.98 10.73
N LEU A 84 31.41 17.32 10.37
CA LEU A 84 32.38 16.78 11.32
C LEU A 84 33.29 17.87 11.94
N THR A 85 33.54 18.97 11.22
CA THR A 85 34.46 20.02 11.66
C THR A 85 33.78 21.24 12.26
N ALA A 86 32.45 21.31 12.24
CA ALA A 86 31.70 22.48 12.70
C ALA A 86 31.00 22.23 14.04
N TYR A 87 30.83 23.32 14.78
CA TYR A 87 29.92 23.34 15.92
C TYR A 87 28.47 23.46 15.44
N ALA A 88 27.59 22.68 16.03
CA ALA A 88 26.17 22.72 15.73
C ALA A 88 25.33 22.42 16.98
N TRP A 89 24.10 22.93 17.04
CA TRP A 89 23.13 22.50 18.04
C TRP A 89 22.47 21.21 17.58
N VAL A 90 22.42 20.20 18.46
CA VAL A 90 21.65 18.97 18.24
C VAL A 90 20.25 19.14 18.81
N ASP A 91 20.18 19.62 20.05
CA ASP A 91 18.92 19.91 20.74
C ASP A 91 19.14 21.14 21.62
N ARG A 92 18.51 22.27 21.24
CA ARG A 92 18.65 23.52 22.00
C ARG A 92 17.86 23.50 23.29
N ASP A 93 16.72 22.82 23.31
CA ASP A 93 15.83 22.80 24.48
C ASP A 93 16.48 22.02 25.62
N HIS A 94 17.21 20.96 25.29
CA HIS A 94 17.97 20.15 26.24
C HIS A 94 19.45 20.55 26.37
N ASN A 95 19.86 21.68 25.76
CA ASN A 95 21.23 22.20 25.79
C ASN A 95 22.30 21.20 25.28
N ILE A 96 21.97 20.41 24.26
CA ILE A 96 22.89 19.44 23.63
C ILE A 96 23.48 20.03 22.35
N ALA A 97 24.80 20.22 22.34
CA ALA A 97 25.56 20.69 21.20
C ALA A 97 26.52 19.61 20.66
N SER A 98 26.71 19.59 19.34
CA SER A 98 27.76 18.85 18.65
C SER A 98 29.01 19.71 18.57
N ILE A 99 30.14 19.12 18.96
CA ILE A 99 31.48 19.70 18.82
C ILE A 99 32.20 19.05 17.63
N PRO A 100 33.24 19.70 17.06
CA PRO A 100 34.09 19.09 16.04
C PRO A 100 34.65 17.75 16.51
N ILE A 101 34.72 16.78 15.60
CA ILE A 101 35.12 15.41 15.94
C ILE A 101 36.54 15.34 16.51
N ASP A 102 37.45 16.19 16.04
CA ASP A 102 38.84 16.24 16.51
C ASP A 102 38.90 16.63 18.01
N GLU A 103 38.05 17.57 18.44
CA GLU A 103 37.92 17.97 19.85
C GLU A 103 37.23 16.88 20.68
N ALA A 104 36.18 16.26 20.12
CA ALA A 104 35.50 15.14 20.78
C ALA A 104 36.47 13.99 21.06
N MET A 105 37.28 13.61 20.08
CA MET A 105 38.30 12.57 20.20
C MET A 105 39.32 12.90 21.29
N GLN A 106 39.79 14.16 21.36
CA GLN A 106 40.72 14.61 22.41
C GLN A 106 40.09 14.52 23.80
N LEU A 107 38.83 14.95 23.96
CA LEU A 107 38.13 14.89 25.24
C LEU A 107 37.87 13.46 25.70
N VAL A 108 37.50 12.57 24.77
CA VAL A 108 37.29 11.13 25.04
C VAL A 108 38.61 10.48 25.43
N ALA A 109 39.68 10.70 24.67
CA ALA A 109 41.01 10.17 24.97
C ALA A 109 41.55 10.68 26.32
N GLY A 110 41.34 11.98 26.62
CA GLY A 110 41.76 12.58 27.88
C GLY A 110 41.01 12.04 29.11
N ARG A 111 39.77 11.57 28.94
CA ARG A 111 38.96 11.00 30.03
C ARG A 111 39.26 9.53 30.32
N GLY A 112 39.91 8.81 29.39
CA GLY A 112 40.35 7.43 29.58
C GLY A 112 39.21 6.47 29.94
N ASP A 113 39.35 5.73 31.03
CA ASP A 113 38.39 4.70 31.46
C ASP A 113 37.00 5.26 31.80
N GLN A 114 36.89 6.57 32.08
CA GLN A 114 35.62 7.25 32.39
C GLN A 114 34.99 7.90 31.14
N ALA A 115 35.57 7.71 29.95
CA ALA A 115 35.14 8.35 28.70
C ALA A 115 33.66 8.12 28.37
N TYR A 116 33.14 6.94 28.71
CA TYR A 116 31.79 6.50 28.39
C TYR A 116 30.79 6.62 29.55
N ASP A 117 31.21 7.21 30.68
CA ASP A 117 30.30 7.47 31.77
C ASP A 117 29.22 8.47 31.37
N ALA A 118 28.02 8.29 31.93
CA ALA A 118 26.88 9.14 31.64
C ALA A 118 27.20 10.60 32.02
N LEU A 119 27.15 11.49 31.03
CA LEU A 119 27.42 12.93 31.20
C LEU A 119 26.39 13.61 32.10
N GLN A 120 25.17 13.06 32.19
CA GLN A 120 24.11 13.48 33.10
C GLN A 120 23.31 12.24 33.54
N PRO A 121 22.82 12.20 34.80
CA PRO A 121 21.80 11.23 35.17
C PRO A 121 20.55 11.49 34.34
N THR A 122 20.13 10.49 33.56
CA THR A 122 18.84 10.50 32.86
C THR A 122 17.76 10.97 33.84
N PRO A 123 17.00 12.04 33.55
CA PRO A 123 15.88 12.43 34.38
C PRO A 123 14.99 11.19 34.61
N ALA A 124 14.81 10.81 35.87
CA ALA A 124 13.98 9.67 36.21
C ALA A 124 12.59 9.87 35.57
N PRO A 125 12.05 8.86 34.86
CA PRO A 125 10.70 8.96 34.32
C PRO A 125 9.74 9.34 35.46
N PRO A 126 8.79 10.25 35.22
CA PRO A 126 7.91 10.74 36.28
C PRO A 126 7.24 9.55 37.00
N PRO A 127 7.23 9.54 38.34
CA PRO A 127 6.56 8.49 39.11
C PRO A 127 5.05 8.59 38.84
N GLY A 128 4.56 7.78 37.89
CA GLY A 128 3.17 7.82 37.44
C GLY A 128 2.88 7.03 36.16
N ALA A 129 3.90 6.66 35.37
CA ALA A 129 3.69 5.86 34.15
C ALA A 129 3.57 4.33 34.42
N SER A 130 3.37 3.90 35.68
CA SER A 130 2.83 2.57 35.97
C SER A 130 1.31 2.64 35.99
N GLY A 131 0.75 2.94 34.82
CA GLY A 131 -0.68 2.79 34.56
C GLY A 131 -0.98 1.30 34.42
N GLY A 132 -1.26 0.66 35.55
CA GLY A 132 -1.86 -0.67 35.57
C GLY A 132 -3.13 -0.68 34.74
N ASN A 133 -3.27 -1.65 33.86
CA ASN A 133 -4.52 -1.95 33.18
C ASN A 133 -5.11 -3.20 33.85
N PRO A 134 -6.39 -3.20 34.26
CA PRO A 134 -7.08 -4.38 34.77
C PRO A 134 -7.26 -5.45 33.68
#